data_AF-A0A8S3Z7F1-F1
#
_entry.id   AF-A0A8S3Z7F1-F1
#
_cell.length_a   1.000
_cell.length_b   1.000
_cell.length_c   1.000
_cell.angle_alpha   90.00
_cell.angle_beta   90.00
_cell.angle_gamma   90.00
#
_symmetry.space_group_name_H-M   'P 1'
#
loop_
_entity.id
_entity.type
_entity.pdbx_description
1 polymer ?
#
loop_
_entity_poly.entity_id
_entity_poly.type
_entity_poly.pdbx_seq_one_letter_code
_entity_poly.pdbx_strand_id
1 'polypeptide(L)'
;MSVNYASGLSPYDNKGKCGLPETFDSPELLSSKLQELADLMRSSKHIVVHTGAGISTSAGIPDFRGPKGVWTLEEKGEFPQLDVTFDSAEPTVTHMALVALERAGIVKYVVSQNIDGLHLRSGFPRNRLSELHGNMFVEECNKCGFQYIKENCVPTMARNLTGGSCRQNKSRGLCRGKLIDTILDWEDSLPEQDLSTAIEECKKSDLSICLGTSLQILPSGNIPLQTKKNGGKLIIVNLQPTKHDKKCDMKISAYVDDVMKQLCEALEVKIPQYNGPSFCLTSVHTLKSEKSWQVVADEGLLGKLQGDWKLKTIKKSARPKDESNEDGDVKAKKIKMEDSFTPAGTVKCETVKEEDVSQVKCGSIEESGHASSKEVTSSITVLECPLVARNCLDEACSSVALNPCTIHCQS
;
A
#
# COMPACT_ATOMS: atom_id res chain seq x y z
N MET A 1 -2.90 19.69 11.02
CA MET A 1 -1.57 20.25 10.73
C MET A 1 -1.05 19.93 9.31
N SER A 2 -1.89 19.66 8.31
CA SER A 2 -1.45 19.18 6.98
C SER A 2 -0.61 20.17 6.16
N VAL A 3 -0.77 21.49 6.36
CA VAL A 3 0.03 22.56 5.72
C VAL A 3 1.16 23.07 6.62
N ASN A 4 1.21 22.64 7.89
CA ASN A 4 2.26 23.10 8.78
C ASN A 4 3.63 22.46 8.48
N TYR A 5 3.67 21.45 7.61
CA TYR A 5 4.93 20.84 7.20
C TYR A 5 5.81 21.80 6.43
N ALA A 6 5.30 22.39 5.35
CA ALA A 6 6.09 23.28 4.52
C ALA A 6 6.60 24.52 5.29
N SER A 7 5.80 25.04 6.23
CA SER A 7 6.20 26.12 7.13
C SER A 7 7.16 25.68 8.24
N GLY A 8 7.26 24.38 8.52
CA GLY A 8 8.20 23.80 9.49
C GLY A 8 9.58 23.48 8.89
N LEU A 9 9.76 23.62 7.57
CA LEU A 9 11.04 23.39 6.89
C LEU A 9 11.91 24.63 6.88
N SER A 10 13.23 24.42 6.76
CA SER A 10 14.15 25.51 6.47
C SER A 10 13.84 26.17 5.12
N PRO A 11 14.09 27.49 4.96
CA PRO A 11 14.00 28.15 3.66
C PRO A 11 14.89 27.45 2.64
N TYR A 12 14.38 27.25 1.42
CA TYR A 12 15.12 26.59 0.36
C TYR A 12 14.67 27.07 -1.01
N ASP A 13 15.57 27.68 -1.77
CA ASP A 13 15.24 28.37 -3.01
C ASP A 13 14.82 27.41 -4.14
N ASN A 14 15.44 26.23 -4.21
CA ASN A 14 15.23 25.31 -5.32
C ASN A 14 14.09 24.31 -5.06
N LYS A 15 12.85 24.75 -5.20
CA LYS A 15 11.67 23.87 -5.09
C LYS A 15 11.45 23.01 -6.32
N GLY A 16 12.22 23.18 -7.39
CA GLY A 16 12.06 22.47 -8.67
C GLY A 16 11.08 23.17 -9.62
N LYS A 17 10.57 22.45 -10.63
CA LYS A 17 9.58 22.99 -11.58
C LYS A 17 8.17 22.82 -11.03
N CYS A 18 7.49 23.93 -10.78
CA CYS A 18 6.15 23.99 -10.23
C CYS A 18 5.11 24.39 -11.30
N GLY A 19 3.84 24.03 -11.08
CA GLY A 19 2.72 24.51 -11.90
C GLY A 19 2.75 24.12 -13.38
N LEU A 20 3.46 23.04 -13.75
CA LEU A 20 3.48 22.56 -15.13
C LEU A 20 2.06 22.15 -15.58
N PRO A 21 1.72 22.30 -16.86
CA PRO A 21 0.39 21.94 -17.35
C PRO A 21 0.15 20.43 -17.22
N GLU A 22 -1.08 20.09 -16.85
CA GLU A 22 -1.56 18.71 -16.83
C GLU A 22 -1.91 18.24 -18.24
N THR A 23 -1.81 16.94 -18.45
CA THR A 23 -2.16 16.25 -19.69
C THR A 23 -3.07 15.08 -19.37
N PHE A 24 -3.94 14.73 -20.31
CA PHE A 24 -4.91 13.65 -20.17
C PHE A 24 -4.91 12.80 -21.45
N ASP A 25 -4.72 11.50 -21.31
CA ASP A 25 -4.88 10.55 -22.42
C ASP A 25 -6.36 10.47 -22.82
N SER A 26 -6.66 10.28 -24.12
CA SER A 26 -8.03 10.02 -24.55
C SER A 26 -8.54 8.69 -23.97
N PRO A 27 -9.86 8.50 -23.80
CA PRO A 27 -10.42 7.26 -23.25
C PRO A 27 -9.93 5.99 -23.98
N GLU A 28 -9.82 6.02 -25.31
CA GLU A 28 -9.37 4.90 -26.13
C GLU A 28 -7.89 4.60 -25.91
N LEU A 29 -7.06 5.65 -25.87
CA LEU A 29 -5.63 5.51 -25.61
C LEU A 29 -5.37 5.02 -24.19
N LEU A 30 -6.11 5.54 -23.21
CA LEU A 30 -6.03 5.12 -21.82
C LEU A 30 -6.39 3.64 -21.68
N SER A 31 -7.52 3.21 -22.26
CA SER A 31 -7.94 1.81 -22.22
C SER A 31 -6.88 0.87 -22.81
N SER A 32 -6.29 1.23 -23.96
CA SER A 32 -5.21 0.48 -24.59
C SER A 32 -3.96 0.37 -23.69
N LYS A 33 -3.51 1.50 -23.11
CA LYS A 33 -2.37 1.52 -22.19
C LYS A 33 -2.63 0.72 -20.91
N LEU A 34 -3.85 0.75 -20.36
CA LEU A 34 -4.22 0.00 -19.17
C LEU A 34 -4.25 -1.50 -19.43
N GLN A 35 -4.70 -1.93 -20.60
CA GLN A 35 -4.62 -3.33 -21.02
C GLN A 35 -3.16 -3.80 -21.12
N GLU A 36 -2.30 -3.03 -21.80
CA GLU A 36 -0.87 -3.35 -21.89
C GLU A 36 -0.20 -3.38 -20.51
N LEU A 37 -0.53 -2.43 -19.63
CA LEU A 37 -0.01 -2.40 -18.26
C LEU A 37 -0.50 -3.60 -17.44
N ALA A 38 -1.76 -4.01 -17.57
CA ALA A 38 -2.27 -5.21 -16.91
C ALA A 38 -1.51 -6.47 -17.38
N ASP A 39 -1.23 -6.59 -18.68
CA ASP A 39 -0.45 -7.72 -19.23
C ASP A 39 1.01 -7.71 -18.76
N LEU A 40 1.63 -6.53 -18.65
CA LEU A 40 2.93 -6.37 -18.01
C LEU A 40 2.87 -6.81 -16.54
N MET A 41 1.89 -6.36 -15.76
CA MET A 41 1.75 -6.75 -14.36
C MET A 41 1.53 -8.25 -14.19
N ARG A 42 0.80 -8.92 -15.10
CA ARG A 42 0.61 -10.39 -15.07
C ARG A 42 1.90 -11.16 -15.36
N SER A 43 2.77 -10.63 -16.22
CA SER A 43 3.99 -11.30 -16.66
C SER A 43 5.21 -11.00 -15.78
N SER A 44 5.20 -9.87 -15.07
CA SER A 44 6.24 -9.45 -14.12
C SER A 44 6.29 -10.32 -12.86
N LYS A 45 7.49 -10.62 -12.41
CA LYS A 45 7.74 -11.42 -11.19
C LYS A 45 7.96 -10.55 -9.97
N HIS A 46 8.49 -9.33 -10.16
CA HIS A 46 8.89 -8.46 -9.05
C HIS A 46 8.56 -7.00 -9.35
N ILE A 47 7.33 -6.62 -9.02
CA ILE A 47 6.82 -5.27 -9.25
C ILE A 47 7.15 -4.37 -8.06
N VAL A 48 7.77 -3.22 -8.31
CA VAL A 48 7.99 -2.16 -7.32
C VAL A 48 7.21 -0.93 -7.71
N VAL A 49 6.42 -0.39 -6.78
CA VAL A 49 5.63 0.83 -7.00
C VAL A 49 6.30 2.00 -6.31
N HIS A 50 6.31 3.16 -6.96
CA HIS A 50 6.89 4.41 -6.44
C HIS A 50 5.80 5.45 -6.31
N THR A 51 5.54 5.96 -5.11
CA THR A 51 4.43 6.89 -4.88
C THR A 51 4.93 8.28 -4.48
N GLY A 52 4.22 9.31 -4.95
CA GLY A 52 4.37 10.69 -4.52
C GLY A 52 3.03 11.32 -4.13
N ALA A 53 3.06 12.61 -3.82
CA ALA A 53 1.92 13.30 -3.23
C ALA A 53 0.64 13.27 -4.09
N GLY A 54 0.78 13.04 -5.41
CA GLY A 54 -0.35 12.92 -6.32
C GLY A 54 -1.30 11.76 -6.02
N ILE A 55 -0.90 10.74 -5.24
CA ILE A 55 -1.81 9.66 -4.82
C ILE A 55 -2.71 10.03 -3.62
N SER A 56 -2.43 11.16 -2.97
CA SER A 56 -3.13 11.65 -1.78
C SER A 56 -4.00 12.88 -2.06
N THR A 57 -4.00 13.39 -3.29
CA THR A 57 -4.78 14.59 -3.67
C THR A 57 -6.29 14.37 -3.58
N SER A 58 -6.78 13.17 -3.95
CA SER A 58 -8.20 12.80 -3.79
C SER A 58 -8.62 12.59 -2.33
N ALA A 59 -7.68 12.50 -1.40
CA ALA A 59 -7.96 12.53 0.04
C ALA A 59 -8.04 13.95 0.61
N GLY A 60 -7.88 15.00 -0.22
CA GLY A 60 -7.87 16.40 0.22
C GLY A 60 -6.51 16.88 0.75
N ILE A 61 -5.44 16.12 0.55
CA ILE A 61 -4.06 16.53 0.86
C ILE A 61 -3.44 17.14 -0.41
N PRO A 62 -3.04 18.42 -0.40
CA PRO A 62 -2.45 19.04 -1.58
C PRO A 62 -1.12 18.37 -1.96
N ASP A 63 -0.83 18.31 -3.25
CA ASP A 63 0.50 17.93 -3.71
C ASP A 63 1.50 19.10 -3.53
N PHE A 64 2.74 18.90 -3.98
CA PHE A 64 3.77 19.92 -3.87
C PHE A 64 3.90 20.84 -5.09
N ARG A 65 3.67 20.33 -6.31
CA ARG A 65 4.08 20.99 -7.57
C ARG A 65 2.98 21.01 -8.64
N GLY A 66 1.82 20.46 -8.34
CA GLY A 66 0.61 20.54 -9.16
C GLY A 66 0.17 21.99 -9.37
N PRO A 67 -0.86 22.24 -10.18
CA PRO A 67 -1.38 23.59 -10.41
C PRO A 67 -1.75 24.35 -9.13
N LYS A 68 -2.18 23.62 -8.10
CA LYS A 68 -2.51 24.12 -6.74
C LYS A 68 -1.61 23.52 -5.65
N GLY A 69 -0.42 23.04 -6.03
CA GLY A 69 0.52 22.44 -5.10
C GLY A 69 1.13 23.46 -4.14
N VAL A 70 1.62 23.00 -3.00
CA VAL A 70 2.20 23.83 -1.93
C VAL A 70 3.24 24.82 -2.48
N TRP A 71 4.24 24.34 -3.23
CA TRP A 71 5.31 25.19 -3.76
C TRP A 71 4.85 26.06 -4.93
N THR A 72 3.89 25.58 -5.73
CA THR A 72 3.30 26.37 -6.82
C THR A 72 2.54 27.59 -6.30
N LEU A 73 1.87 27.45 -5.15
CA LEU A 73 1.14 28.55 -4.52
C LEU A 73 2.08 29.47 -3.74
N GLU A 74 3.10 28.92 -3.07
CA GLU A 74 4.14 29.70 -2.41
C GLU A 74 4.86 30.64 -3.40
N GLU A 75 5.20 30.17 -4.61
CA GLU A 75 5.77 30.99 -5.69
C GLU A 75 4.88 32.19 -6.09
N LYS A 76 3.57 32.11 -5.81
CA LYS A 76 2.58 33.17 -6.08
C LYS A 76 2.26 34.01 -4.83
N GLY A 77 2.86 33.70 -3.68
CA GLY A 77 2.49 34.30 -2.39
C GLY A 77 1.13 33.85 -1.87
N GLU A 78 0.65 32.69 -2.33
CA GLU A 78 -0.62 32.07 -1.94
C GLU A 78 -0.37 30.85 -1.05
N PHE A 79 -1.43 30.37 -0.38
CA PHE A 79 -1.38 29.17 0.43
C PHE A 79 -2.41 28.14 -0.05
N PRO A 80 -2.09 26.84 -0.03
CA PRO A 80 -3.05 25.79 -0.38
C PRO A 80 -4.23 25.78 0.58
N GLN A 81 -5.43 25.62 0.02
CA GLN A 81 -6.62 25.32 0.81
C GLN A 81 -6.51 23.89 1.35
N LEU A 82 -6.81 23.75 2.64
CA LEU A 82 -6.81 22.46 3.31
C LEU A 82 -8.23 21.96 3.51
N ASP A 83 -8.52 20.84 2.88
CA ASP A 83 -9.81 20.16 3.06
C ASP A 83 -9.75 19.20 4.24
N VAL A 84 -8.57 18.67 4.57
CA VAL A 84 -8.40 17.66 5.62
C VAL A 84 -7.09 17.82 6.40
N THR A 85 -7.08 17.37 7.66
CA THR A 85 -5.85 17.18 8.45
C THR A 85 -5.23 15.81 8.19
N PHE A 86 -3.93 15.62 8.43
CA PHE A 86 -3.32 14.30 8.32
C PHE A 86 -4.00 13.27 9.24
N ASP A 87 -4.35 13.63 10.48
CA ASP A 87 -5.06 12.74 11.42
C ASP A 87 -6.43 12.29 10.86
N SER A 88 -7.16 13.18 10.18
CA SER A 88 -8.48 12.88 9.61
C SER A 88 -8.46 12.31 8.19
N ALA A 89 -7.33 12.38 7.47
CA ALA A 89 -7.24 11.92 6.10
C ALA A 89 -7.41 10.39 6.03
N GLU A 90 -8.16 9.95 5.03
CA GLU A 90 -8.39 8.54 4.74
C GLU A 90 -7.58 8.09 3.51
N PRO A 91 -7.10 6.83 3.49
CA PRO A 91 -6.41 6.30 2.32
C PRO A 91 -7.30 6.33 1.07
N THR A 92 -6.73 6.78 -0.05
CA THR A 92 -7.44 6.84 -1.34
C THR A 92 -7.64 5.44 -1.95
N VAL A 93 -8.39 5.37 -3.06
CA VAL A 93 -8.56 4.13 -3.83
C VAL A 93 -7.21 3.56 -4.23
N THR A 94 -6.26 4.40 -4.63
CA THR A 94 -4.89 3.99 -4.95
C THR A 94 -4.18 3.33 -3.78
N HIS A 95 -4.29 3.88 -2.56
CA HIS A 95 -3.69 3.26 -1.37
C HIS A 95 -4.29 1.88 -1.11
N MET A 96 -5.62 1.77 -1.13
CA MET A 96 -6.31 0.51 -0.88
C MET A 96 -6.06 -0.52 -1.99
N ALA A 97 -5.90 -0.09 -3.23
CA ALA A 97 -5.48 -0.94 -4.34
C ALA A 97 -4.09 -1.53 -4.12
N LEU A 98 -3.13 -0.73 -3.62
CA LEU A 98 -1.78 -1.22 -3.31
C LEU A 98 -1.79 -2.25 -2.17
N VAL A 99 -2.64 -2.07 -1.16
CA VAL A 99 -2.88 -3.10 -0.13
C VAL A 99 -3.40 -4.39 -0.76
N ALA A 100 -4.36 -4.29 -1.68
CA ALA A 100 -4.94 -5.45 -2.37
C ALA A 100 -3.89 -6.20 -3.21
N LEU A 101 -3.12 -5.46 -4.00
CA LEU A 101 -2.11 -5.99 -4.92
C LEU A 101 -0.91 -6.61 -4.20
N GLU A 102 -0.48 -6.03 -3.08
CA GLU A 102 0.56 -6.62 -2.23
C GLU A 102 0.07 -7.93 -1.62
N ARG A 103 -1.16 -7.95 -1.09
CA ARG A 103 -1.75 -9.18 -0.51
C ARG A 103 -1.96 -10.27 -1.56
N ALA A 104 -2.33 -9.90 -2.79
CA ALA A 104 -2.39 -10.82 -3.92
C ALA A 104 -0.99 -11.32 -4.37
N GLY A 105 0.08 -10.74 -3.84
CA GLY A 105 1.46 -11.08 -4.18
C GLY A 105 1.90 -10.55 -5.55
N ILE A 106 1.18 -9.57 -6.10
CA ILE A 106 1.48 -8.93 -7.39
C ILE A 106 2.52 -7.83 -7.18
N VAL A 107 2.22 -6.86 -6.31
CA VAL A 107 3.17 -5.82 -5.89
C VAL A 107 4.07 -6.39 -4.79
N LYS A 108 5.39 -6.27 -4.95
CA LYS A 108 6.37 -6.78 -3.98
C LYS A 108 6.82 -5.73 -2.99
N TYR A 109 6.88 -4.48 -3.42
CA TYR A 109 7.41 -3.41 -2.60
C TYR A 109 6.86 -2.05 -3.03
N VAL A 110 6.71 -1.14 -2.08
CA VAL A 110 6.35 0.26 -2.31
C VAL A 110 7.46 1.16 -1.79
N VAL A 111 7.87 2.12 -2.61
CA VAL A 111 8.81 3.18 -2.26
C VAL A 111 8.05 4.49 -2.28
N SER A 112 7.87 5.12 -1.13
CA SER A 112 7.09 6.34 -0.99
C SER A 112 7.96 7.54 -0.67
N GLN A 113 7.60 8.69 -1.26
CA GLN A 113 8.07 10.02 -0.89
C GLN A 113 7.07 10.75 0.03
N ASN A 114 5.90 10.14 0.29
CA ASN A 114 4.86 10.79 1.07
C ASN A 114 5.13 10.67 2.56
N ILE A 115 4.87 11.76 3.27
CA ILE A 115 4.95 11.84 4.74
C ILE A 115 3.59 11.70 5.43
N ASP A 116 2.51 11.66 4.66
CA ASP A 116 1.12 11.68 5.15
C ASP A 116 0.72 10.45 6.00
N GLY A 117 1.52 9.38 5.96
CA GLY A 117 1.30 8.14 6.71
C GLY A 117 0.14 7.27 6.20
N LEU A 118 -0.49 7.60 5.07
CA LEU A 118 -1.66 6.90 4.56
C LEU A 118 -1.35 5.46 4.12
N HIS A 119 -0.14 5.17 3.65
CA HIS A 119 0.29 3.78 3.40
C HIS A 119 0.21 2.93 4.66
N LEU A 120 0.87 3.34 5.75
CA LEU A 120 0.84 2.57 6.99
C LEU A 120 -0.58 2.48 7.56
N ARG A 121 -1.34 3.57 7.56
CA ARG A 121 -2.72 3.63 8.08
C ARG A 121 -3.72 2.82 7.26
N SER A 122 -3.45 2.59 5.97
CA SER A 122 -4.26 1.71 5.11
C SER A 122 -4.11 0.22 5.45
N GLY A 123 -3.13 -0.14 6.29
CA GLY A 123 -2.77 -1.52 6.58
C GLY A 123 -1.77 -2.10 5.59
N PHE A 124 -1.06 -1.26 4.83
CA PHE A 124 0.05 -1.71 3.99
C PHE A 124 1.21 -2.19 4.88
N PRO A 125 1.85 -3.34 4.58
CA PRO A 125 2.86 -3.91 5.46
C PRO A 125 4.14 -3.06 5.51
N ARG A 126 4.54 -2.66 6.73
CA ARG A 126 5.75 -1.84 6.97
C ARG A 126 7.02 -2.46 6.41
N ASN A 127 7.16 -3.78 6.44
CA ASN A 127 8.33 -4.48 5.88
C ASN A 127 8.34 -4.61 4.34
N ARG A 128 7.33 -4.06 3.65
CA ARG A 128 7.27 -3.92 2.18
C ARG A 128 7.22 -2.46 1.73
N LEU A 129 7.48 -1.53 2.64
CA LEU A 129 7.39 -0.09 2.41
C LEU A 129 8.72 0.57 2.77
N SER A 130 9.23 1.43 1.88
CA SER A 130 10.28 2.40 2.22
C SER A 130 9.70 3.81 2.26
N GLU A 131 9.78 4.47 3.41
CA GLU A 131 9.29 5.85 3.60
C GLU A 131 10.48 6.82 3.56
N LEU A 132 10.84 7.25 2.35
CA LEU A 132 12.12 7.93 2.12
C LEU A 132 12.21 9.32 2.73
N HIS A 133 11.08 9.99 2.97
CA HIS A 133 11.03 11.36 3.49
C HIS A 133 10.46 11.43 4.91
N GLY A 134 10.32 10.27 5.57
CA GLY A 134 9.72 10.15 6.90
C GLY A 134 8.21 9.94 6.86
N ASN A 135 7.60 9.94 8.05
CA ASN A 135 6.17 9.76 8.23
C ASN A 135 5.70 10.59 9.45
N MET A 136 4.65 11.38 9.26
CA MET A 136 4.09 12.28 10.29
C MET A 136 3.56 11.53 11.53
N PHE A 137 3.41 10.21 11.47
CA PHE A 137 2.93 9.36 12.56
C PHE A 137 4.04 8.51 13.18
N VAL A 138 5.30 8.72 12.80
CA VAL A 138 6.42 7.89 13.27
C VAL A 138 7.47 8.74 13.97
N GLU A 139 7.80 8.32 15.19
CA GLU A 139 8.97 8.81 15.94
C GLU A 139 10.03 7.72 16.07
N GLU A 140 11.30 8.11 16.12
CA GLU A 140 12.46 7.24 16.13
C GLU A 140 13.36 7.54 17.33
N CYS A 141 13.94 6.51 17.93
CA CYS A 141 14.93 6.68 18.99
C CYS A 141 16.29 7.09 18.42
N ASN A 142 16.77 8.29 18.79
CA ASN A 142 18.06 8.82 18.35
C ASN A 142 19.31 8.05 18.85
N LYS A 143 19.14 7.05 19.71
CA LYS A 143 20.24 6.18 20.18
C LYS A 143 20.26 4.80 19.55
N CYS A 144 19.08 4.23 19.26
CA CYS A 144 18.97 2.82 18.88
C CYS A 144 18.19 2.57 17.60
N GLY A 145 17.67 3.62 16.95
CA GLY A 145 16.94 3.51 15.68
C GLY A 145 15.56 2.88 15.77
N PHE A 146 15.11 2.47 16.96
CA PHE A 146 13.81 1.83 17.10
C PHE A 146 12.68 2.84 16.84
N GLN A 147 11.74 2.46 15.99
CA GLN A 147 10.62 3.30 15.54
C GLN A 147 9.33 2.98 16.28
N TYR A 148 8.51 4.01 16.50
CA TYR A 148 7.21 3.93 17.15
C TYR A 148 6.16 4.58 16.25
N ILE A 149 5.21 3.78 15.78
CA ILE A 149 4.07 4.23 15.00
C ILE A 149 2.97 4.68 15.96
N LYS A 150 2.54 5.93 15.82
CA LYS A 150 1.59 6.64 16.67
C LYS A 150 0.20 6.67 16.02
N GLU A 151 -0.84 6.78 16.84
CA GLU A 151 -2.21 6.94 16.34
C GLU A 151 -2.44 8.34 15.74
N ASN A 152 -1.79 9.36 16.31
CA ASN A 152 -1.88 10.75 15.87
C ASN A 152 -0.52 11.24 15.39
N CYS A 153 -0.52 12.35 14.64
CA CYS A 153 0.70 13.00 14.19
C CYS A 153 1.66 13.32 15.35
N VAL A 154 2.95 13.11 15.13
CA VAL A 154 4.01 13.54 16.04
C VAL A 154 4.10 15.07 16.04
N PRO A 155 4.48 15.69 17.17
CA PRO A 155 4.32 17.14 17.34
C PRO A 155 5.43 17.99 16.68
N THR A 156 6.46 17.36 16.12
CA THR A 156 7.64 18.03 15.56
C THR A 156 7.97 17.54 14.16
N MET A 157 8.83 18.29 13.47
CA MET A 157 9.33 18.00 12.12
C MET A 157 10.84 18.33 12.06
N ALA A 158 11.53 17.96 10.99
CA ALA A 158 12.96 18.20 10.80
C ALA A 158 13.83 17.51 11.87
N ARG A 159 13.49 16.25 12.20
CA ARG A 159 14.22 15.38 13.14
C ARG A 159 14.39 15.99 14.54
N ASN A 160 13.42 16.78 14.96
CA ASN A 160 13.40 17.44 16.26
C ASN A 160 12.89 16.51 17.36
N LEU A 161 13.21 16.85 18.62
CA LEU A 161 12.80 16.07 19.79
C LEU A 161 11.28 16.11 19.99
N THR A 162 10.62 14.96 20.01
CA THR A 162 9.17 14.86 20.26
C THR A 162 8.80 14.99 21.74
N GLY A 163 9.80 14.95 22.62
CA GLY A 163 9.63 14.89 24.08
C GLY A 163 9.53 13.46 24.64
N GLY A 164 9.37 12.46 23.77
CA GLY A 164 9.30 11.05 24.15
C GLY A 164 10.64 10.44 24.59
N SER A 165 10.59 9.26 25.22
CA SER A 165 11.79 8.48 25.57
C SER A 165 11.60 7.01 25.21
N CYS A 166 12.64 6.43 24.62
CA CYS A 166 12.64 5.07 24.11
C CYS A 166 12.48 4.03 25.24
N ARG A 167 11.53 3.12 25.03
CA ARG A 167 11.13 2.06 25.97
C ARG A 167 11.68 0.68 25.61
N GLN A 168 12.57 0.60 24.62
CA GLN A 168 13.16 -0.69 24.22
C GLN A 168 14.09 -1.25 25.29
N ASN A 169 13.94 -2.55 25.54
CA ASN A 169 14.84 -3.31 26.38
C ASN A 169 16.18 -3.53 25.65
N LYS A 170 17.27 -3.28 26.35
CA LYS A 170 18.65 -3.59 25.94
C LYS A 170 19.30 -4.42 27.05
N SER A 171 20.49 -4.96 26.78
CA SER A 171 21.21 -5.84 27.72
C SER A 171 21.46 -5.22 29.10
N ARG A 172 21.52 -3.89 29.21
CA ARG A 172 21.75 -3.16 30.46
C ARG A 172 20.50 -2.38 30.94
N GLY A 173 19.30 -2.83 30.54
CA GLY A 173 18.03 -2.19 30.88
C GLY A 173 17.43 -1.39 29.73
N LEU A 174 16.54 -0.45 30.04
CA LEU A 174 15.85 0.36 29.03
C LEU A 174 16.82 1.30 28.29
N CYS A 175 16.64 1.44 26.96
CA CYS A 175 17.46 2.31 26.13
C CYS A 175 17.45 3.78 26.59
N ARG A 176 16.27 4.33 26.92
CA ARG A 176 16.08 5.73 27.36
C ARG A 176 16.69 6.79 26.42
N GLY A 177 16.90 6.45 25.15
CA GLY A 177 17.21 7.44 24.11
C GLY A 177 16.04 8.39 23.91
N LYS A 178 16.31 9.59 23.40
CA LYS A 178 15.25 10.57 23.15
C LYS A 178 14.60 10.26 21.81
N LEU A 179 13.30 10.44 21.75
CA LEU A 179 12.54 10.25 20.52
C LEU A 179 12.59 11.54 19.70
N ILE A 180 12.78 11.37 18.40
CA ILE A 180 12.76 12.42 17.38
C ILE A 180 11.73 12.07 16.32
N ASP A 181 11.16 13.06 15.65
CA ASP A 181 10.35 12.79 14.46
C ASP A 181 11.22 12.25 13.30
N THR A 182 10.57 11.66 12.29
CA THR A 182 11.24 11.07 11.13
C THR A 182 11.23 11.98 9.90
N ILE A 183 10.61 13.16 10.01
CA ILE A 183 10.42 14.08 8.89
C ILE A 183 11.75 14.76 8.57
N LEU A 184 12.12 14.74 7.29
CA LEU A 184 13.38 15.31 6.81
C LEU A 184 13.23 16.80 6.50
N ASP A 185 14.24 17.59 6.86
CA ASP A 185 14.48 18.90 6.27
C ASP A 185 15.28 18.78 4.95
N TRP A 186 15.48 19.87 4.23
CA TRP A 186 16.11 19.88 2.90
C TRP A 186 17.53 19.31 2.86
N GLU A 187 18.31 19.54 3.92
CA GLU A 187 19.72 19.10 4.01
C GLU A 187 19.88 17.75 4.71
N ASP A 188 18.79 17.17 5.23
CA ASP A 188 18.85 15.90 5.91
C ASP A 188 19.14 14.75 4.94
N SER A 189 19.92 13.78 5.42
CA SER A 189 20.15 12.53 4.70
C SER A 189 18.90 11.63 4.77
N LEU A 190 18.59 10.95 3.68
CA LEU A 190 17.54 9.93 3.66
C LEU A 190 17.86 8.80 4.65
N PRO A 191 16.84 8.15 5.24
CA PRO A 191 17.01 7.00 6.11
C PRO A 191 17.72 5.86 5.38
N GLU A 192 18.89 5.45 5.88
CA GLU A 192 19.78 4.50 5.22
C GLU A 192 19.11 3.14 4.99
N GLN A 193 18.35 2.63 5.96
CA GLN A 193 17.66 1.34 5.86
C GLN A 193 16.58 1.36 4.75
N ASP A 194 15.71 2.38 4.74
CA ASP A 194 14.67 2.51 3.74
C ASP A 194 15.25 2.78 2.34
N LEU A 195 16.29 3.61 2.23
CA LEU A 195 16.96 3.91 0.95
C LEU A 195 17.68 2.69 0.37
N SER A 196 18.47 1.99 1.19
CA SER A 196 19.20 0.78 0.76
C SER A 196 18.23 -0.31 0.32
N THR A 197 17.19 -0.58 1.12
CA THR A 197 16.15 -1.56 0.78
C THR A 197 15.41 -1.18 -0.50
N ALA A 198 15.03 0.09 -0.68
CA ALA A 198 14.37 0.56 -1.90
C ALA A 198 15.24 0.32 -3.15
N ILE A 199 16.54 0.60 -3.06
CA ILE A 199 17.49 0.34 -4.15
C ILE A 199 17.63 -1.16 -4.43
N GLU A 200 17.73 -1.99 -3.40
CA GLU A 200 17.83 -3.45 -3.54
C GLU A 200 16.58 -4.06 -4.18
N GLU A 201 15.40 -3.63 -3.76
CA GLU A 201 14.13 -4.10 -4.33
C GLU A 201 13.98 -3.67 -5.79
N CYS A 202 14.36 -2.44 -6.13
CA CYS A 202 14.36 -1.99 -7.52
C CYS A 202 15.38 -2.70 -8.40
N LYS A 203 16.51 -3.16 -7.84
CA LYS A 203 17.50 -3.97 -8.56
C LYS A 203 16.96 -5.37 -8.89
N LYS A 204 16.10 -5.94 -8.04
CA LYS A 204 15.42 -7.24 -8.28
C LYS A 204 14.23 -7.10 -9.23
N SER A 205 13.69 -5.89 -9.32
CA SER A 205 12.46 -5.60 -10.06
C SER A 205 12.61 -5.75 -11.56
N ASP A 206 11.59 -6.35 -12.19
CA ASP A 206 11.42 -6.37 -13.64
C ASP A 206 10.37 -5.36 -14.15
N LEU A 207 9.65 -4.70 -13.22
CA LEU A 207 8.69 -3.63 -13.51
C LEU A 207 8.61 -2.63 -12.36
N SER A 208 8.98 -1.38 -12.64
CA SER A 208 8.75 -0.24 -11.76
C SER A 208 7.57 0.61 -12.26
N ILE A 209 6.64 0.96 -11.37
CA ILE A 209 5.48 1.80 -11.68
C ILE A 209 5.51 3.05 -10.80
N CYS A 210 5.61 4.24 -11.37
CA CYS A 210 5.54 5.51 -10.64
C CYS A 210 4.10 6.04 -10.65
N LEU A 211 3.56 6.41 -9.50
CA LEU A 211 2.22 6.95 -9.32
C LEU A 211 2.30 8.32 -8.63
N GLY A 212 1.80 9.36 -9.28
CA GLY A 212 1.61 10.68 -8.65
C GLY A 212 2.90 11.35 -8.16
N THR A 213 4.01 11.17 -8.86
CA THR A 213 5.32 11.77 -8.53
C THR A 213 5.93 12.44 -9.76
N SER A 214 6.43 13.67 -9.60
CA SER A 214 7.17 14.38 -10.66
C SER A 214 8.64 13.92 -10.79
N LEU A 215 9.12 13.06 -9.86
CA LEU A 215 10.47 12.49 -9.84
C LEU A 215 11.60 13.54 -9.77
N GLN A 216 11.32 14.72 -9.23
CA GLN A 216 12.28 15.82 -9.20
C GLN A 216 13.30 15.74 -8.06
N ILE A 217 12.86 15.27 -6.88
CA ILE A 217 13.68 15.15 -5.67
C ILE A 217 14.65 13.98 -5.81
N LEU A 218 15.93 14.23 -5.53
CA LEU A 218 16.97 13.21 -5.55
C LEU A 218 17.42 12.85 -4.13
N PRO A 219 17.83 11.59 -3.88
CA PRO A 219 17.94 10.49 -4.84
C PRO A 219 16.62 9.78 -5.16
N SER A 220 15.52 10.02 -4.43
CA SER A 220 14.25 9.30 -4.54
C SER A 220 13.72 9.16 -5.97
N GLY A 221 13.68 10.25 -6.73
CA GLY A 221 13.20 10.28 -8.12
C GLY A 221 14.04 9.44 -9.09
N ASN A 222 15.31 9.17 -8.78
CA ASN A 222 16.19 8.33 -9.60
C ASN A 222 16.05 6.83 -9.27
N ILE A 223 15.45 6.44 -8.14
CA ILE A 223 15.35 5.03 -7.73
C ILE A 223 14.63 4.14 -8.76
N PRO A 224 13.51 4.56 -9.38
CA PRO A 224 12.86 3.77 -10.44
C PRO A 224 13.78 3.43 -11.62
N LEU A 225 14.82 4.23 -11.87
CA LEU A 225 15.79 3.96 -12.93
C LEU A 225 16.70 2.76 -12.63
N GLN A 226 16.78 2.30 -11.38
CA GLN A 226 17.54 1.09 -11.04
C GLN A 226 16.91 -0.14 -11.70
N THR A 227 15.58 -0.20 -11.81
CA THR A 227 14.88 -1.25 -12.55
C THR A 227 15.24 -1.24 -14.03
N LYS A 228 15.25 -0.06 -14.69
CA LYS A 228 15.68 0.07 -16.08
C LYS A 228 17.12 -0.37 -16.31
N LYS A 229 18.03 0.00 -15.40
CA LYS A 229 19.44 -0.38 -15.48
C LYS A 229 19.65 -1.90 -15.43
N ASN A 230 18.72 -2.62 -14.80
CA ASN A 230 18.76 -4.08 -14.69
C ASN A 230 17.84 -4.78 -15.70
N GLY A 231 17.42 -4.07 -16.77
CA GLY A 231 16.64 -4.65 -17.87
C GLY A 231 15.13 -4.74 -17.64
N GLY A 232 14.63 -4.25 -16.51
CA GLY A 232 13.19 -4.14 -16.24
C GLY A 232 12.56 -2.96 -16.98
N LYS A 233 11.22 -2.86 -16.91
CA LYS A 233 10.44 -1.75 -17.49
C LYS A 233 10.12 -0.67 -16.46
N LEU A 234 9.93 0.56 -16.92
CA LEU A 234 9.49 1.71 -16.13
C LEU A 234 8.22 2.30 -16.72
N ILE A 235 7.17 2.33 -15.91
CA ILE A 235 5.87 2.92 -16.24
C ILE A 235 5.68 4.15 -15.36
N ILE A 236 5.19 5.25 -15.94
CA ILE A 236 4.92 6.49 -15.20
C ILE A 236 3.46 6.88 -15.39
N VAL A 237 2.72 6.97 -14.28
CA VAL A 237 1.34 7.46 -14.22
C VAL A 237 1.35 8.81 -13.50
N ASN A 238 1.20 9.90 -14.26
CA ASN A 238 1.21 11.25 -13.71
C ASN A 238 0.54 12.24 -14.68
N LEU A 239 -0.24 13.18 -14.15
CA LEU A 239 -0.91 14.21 -14.96
C LEU A 239 0.10 15.20 -15.57
N GLN A 240 1.09 15.62 -14.78
CA GLN A 240 2.13 16.54 -15.21
C GLN A 240 3.35 15.81 -15.81
N PRO A 241 4.18 16.48 -16.63
CA PRO A 241 5.48 15.95 -17.04
C PRO A 241 6.38 15.59 -15.84
N THR A 242 7.12 14.49 -15.95
CA THR A 242 8.09 14.09 -14.92
C THR A 242 9.53 14.26 -15.40
N LYS A 243 10.49 14.24 -14.46
CA LYS A 243 11.93 14.30 -14.78
C LYS A 243 12.40 13.16 -15.69
N HIS A 244 11.67 12.05 -15.74
CA HIS A 244 12.12 10.81 -16.40
C HIS A 244 11.20 10.31 -17.52
N ASP A 245 10.31 11.18 -18.05
CA ASP A 245 9.42 10.84 -19.17
C ASP A 245 10.18 10.21 -20.36
N LYS A 246 11.36 10.73 -20.72
CA LYS A 246 12.17 10.19 -21.83
C LYS A 246 12.80 8.81 -21.57
N LYS A 247 12.72 8.30 -20.33
CA LYS A 247 13.33 7.03 -19.93
C LYS A 247 12.29 5.94 -19.62
N CYS A 248 11.01 6.30 -19.53
CA CYS A 248 9.94 5.34 -19.29
C CYS A 248 9.60 4.57 -20.57
N ASP A 249 9.13 3.34 -20.41
CA ASP A 249 8.63 2.48 -21.47
C ASP A 249 7.17 2.83 -21.81
N MET A 250 6.41 3.35 -20.84
CA MET A 250 5.06 3.84 -21.03
C MET A 250 4.77 4.99 -20.07
N LYS A 251 4.12 6.03 -20.59
CA LYS A 251 3.56 7.12 -19.81
C LYS A 251 2.04 7.09 -19.90
N ILE A 252 1.36 7.16 -18.77
CA ILE A 252 -0.09 7.27 -18.65
C ILE A 252 -0.41 8.61 -18.02
N SER A 253 -1.26 9.38 -18.69
CA SER A 253 -1.70 10.71 -18.26
C SER A 253 -3.17 10.62 -17.84
N ALA A 254 -3.42 10.22 -16.59
CA ALA A 254 -4.77 10.07 -16.02
C ALA A 254 -4.73 10.16 -14.49
N TYR A 255 -5.90 10.29 -13.85
CA TYR A 255 -6.01 10.20 -12.39
C TYR A 255 -5.62 8.80 -11.92
N VAL A 256 -4.77 8.75 -10.89
CA VAL A 256 -4.23 7.48 -10.37
C VAL A 256 -5.31 6.57 -9.79
N ASP A 257 -6.36 7.13 -9.18
CA ASP A 257 -7.47 6.33 -8.65
C ASP A 257 -8.24 5.59 -9.76
N ASP A 258 -8.50 6.25 -10.89
CA ASP A 258 -9.15 5.64 -12.05
C ASP A 258 -8.28 4.56 -12.68
N VAL A 259 -6.98 4.82 -12.80
CA VAL A 259 -5.98 3.86 -13.30
C VAL A 259 -5.93 2.62 -12.40
N MET A 260 -5.77 2.80 -11.10
CA MET A 260 -5.63 1.70 -10.15
C MET A 260 -6.91 0.88 -10.00
N LYS A 261 -8.08 1.52 -10.07
CA LYS A 261 -9.38 0.83 -10.08
C LYS A 261 -9.50 -0.08 -11.29
N GLN A 262 -9.27 0.44 -12.50
CA GLN A 262 -9.35 -0.34 -13.74
C GLN A 262 -8.29 -1.44 -13.81
N LEU A 263 -7.07 -1.19 -13.32
CA LEU A 263 -6.04 -2.23 -13.24
C LEU A 263 -6.44 -3.35 -12.27
N CYS A 264 -6.99 -3.03 -11.10
CA CYS A 264 -7.48 -4.03 -10.16
C CYS A 264 -8.63 -4.85 -10.76
N GLU A 265 -9.56 -4.23 -11.48
CA GLU A 265 -10.63 -4.92 -12.20
C GLU A 265 -10.05 -5.87 -13.26
N ALA A 266 -9.11 -5.40 -14.09
CA ALA A 266 -8.46 -6.23 -15.11
C ALA A 266 -7.66 -7.39 -14.49
N LEU A 267 -7.02 -7.18 -13.34
CA LEU A 267 -6.27 -8.21 -12.62
C LEU A 267 -7.14 -9.12 -11.74
N GLU A 268 -8.47 -8.91 -11.74
CA GLU A 268 -9.44 -9.63 -10.90
C GLU A 268 -9.13 -9.53 -9.39
N VAL A 269 -8.55 -8.40 -8.96
CA VAL A 269 -8.21 -8.12 -7.57
C VAL A 269 -9.24 -7.16 -6.98
N LYS A 270 -9.99 -7.62 -5.98
CA LYS A 270 -10.96 -6.77 -5.27
C LYS A 270 -10.25 -5.77 -4.36
N ILE A 271 -10.52 -4.48 -4.54
CA ILE A 271 -10.05 -3.42 -3.65
C ILE A 271 -10.80 -3.51 -2.31
N PRO A 272 -10.10 -3.55 -1.15
CA PRO A 272 -10.70 -3.48 0.17
C PRO A 272 -11.48 -2.19 0.41
N GLN A 273 -12.53 -2.26 1.22
CA GLN A 273 -13.04 -1.08 1.90
C GLN A 273 -12.12 -0.70 3.06
N TYR A 274 -11.90 0.59 3.26
CA TYR A 274 -11.21 1.11 4.43
C TYR A 274 -12.17 1.15 5.62
N ASN A 275 -11.76 0.55 6.74
CA ASN A 275 -12.57 0.43 7.96
C ASN A 275 -11.93 1.17 9.15
N GLY A 276 -11.13 2.19 8.87
CA GLY A 276 -10.35 2.93 9.86
C GLY A 276 -8.88 2.49 9.95
N PRO A 277 -8.05 3.22 10.72
CA PRO A 277 -6.61 2.99 10.75
C PRO A 277 -6.25 1.58 11.19
N SER A 278 -5.49 0.89 10.35
CA SER A 278 -4.94 -0.44 10.60
C SER A 278 -3.47 -0.44 10.19
N PHE A 279 -2.61 -1.07 10.97
CA PHE A 279 -1.15 -1.07 10.84
C PHE A 279 -0.61 -2.48 10.69
N CYS A 280 -0.21 -2.86 9.48
CA CYS A 280 0.42 -4.16 9.27
C CYS A 280 1.94 -4.02 9.43
N LEU A 281 2.54 -4.69 10.43
CA LEU A 281 4.01 -4.65 10.58
C LEU A 281 4.72 -5.57 9.59
N THR A 282 4.09 -6.70 9.24
CA THR A 282 4.68 -7.75 8.41
C THR A 282 3.70 -8.27 7.37
N SER A 283 4.13 -8.32 6.11
CA SER A 283 3.41 -8.95 5.01
C SER A 283 3.13 -10.43 5.28
N VAL A 284 2.02 -10.92 4.73
CA VAL A 284 1.69 -12.37 4.71
C VAL A 284 2.66 -13.18 3.85
N HIS A 285 3.43 -12.51 2.99
CA HIS A 285 4.46 -13.11 2.14
C HIS A 285 5.87 -13.04 2.76
N THR A 286 5.98 -12.67 4.04
CA THR A 286 7.28 -12.57 4.74
C THR A 286 7.86 -13.96 4.97
N LEU A 287 9.09 -14.20 4.51
CA LEU A 287 9.81 -15.45 4.76
C LEU A 287 10.41 -15.46 6.18
N LYS A 288 10.53 -16.65 6.79
CA LYS A 288 11.15 -16.80 8.13
C LYS A 288 12.59 -16.30 8.20
N SER A 289 13.30 -16.26 7.07
CA SER A 289 14.67 -15.78 6.96
C SER A 289 14.80 -14.26 6.87
N GLU A 290 13.69 -13.54 6.64
CA GLU A 290 13.72 -12.08 6.53
C GLU A 290 13.91 -11.44 7.90
N LYS A 291 14.76 -10.42 7.96
CA LYS A 291 14.99 -9.67 9.19
C LYS A 291 13.76 -8.84 9.53
N SER A 292 13.35 -8.89 10.80
CA SER A 292 12.29 -8.03 11.32
C SER A 292 12.76 -6.58 11.37
N TRP A 293 11.85 -5.67 11.02
CA TRP A 293 12.06 -4.24 11.19
C TRP A 293 11.98 -3.88 12.68
N GLN A 294 12.82 -2.94 13.12
CA GLN A 294 12.85 -2.49 14.51
C GLN A 294 11.79 -1.41 14.75
N VAL A 295 10.53 -1.84 14.74
CA VAL A 295 9.36 -0.96 14.78
C VAL A 295 8.24 -1.59 15.61
N VAL A 296 7.46 -0.75 16.28
CA VAL A 296 6.23 -1.14 16.98
C VAL A 296 5.14 -0.10 16.71
N ALA A 297 3.87 -0.49 16.83
CA ALA A 297 2.75 0.43 16.87
C ALA A 297 2.22 0.55 18.31
N ASP A 298 1.61 1.69 18.65
CA ASP A 298 0.96 1.88 19.95
C ASP A 298 -0.03 0.75 20.25
N GLU A 299 -0.10 0.30 21.51
CA GLU A 299 -0.86 -0.90 21.92
C GLU A 299 -2.35 -0.85 21.53
N GLY A 300 -2.97 0.33 21.57
CA GLY A 300 -4.36 0.56 21.13
C GLY A 300 -4.59 0.36 19.63
N LEU A 301 -3.53 0.44 18.82
CA LEU A 301 -3.57 0.21 17.37
C LEU A 301 -3.42 -1.28 17.04
N LEU A 302 -2.62 -2.02 17.81
CA LEU A 302 -2.39 -3.46 17.59
C LEU A 302 -3.69 -4.29 17.73
N GLY A 303 -4.61 -3.87 18.62
CA GLY A 303 -5.93 -4.50 18.78
C GLY A 303 -6.87 -4.32 17.57
N LYS A 304 -6.68 -3.25 16.78
CA LYS A 304 -7.46 -2.96 15.55
C LYS A 304 -6.96 -3.76 14.34
N LEU A 305 -5.82 -4.44 14.44
CA LEU A 305 -5.21 -5.23 13.35
C LEU A 305 -5.84 -6.59 13.11
N GLN A 306 -6.66 -7.06 14.05
CA GLN A 306 -7.18 -8.42 14.05
C GLN A 306 -8.56 -8.53 13.37
N GLY A 307 -9.13 -7.41 12.92
CA GLY A 307 -10.41 -7.37 12.21
C GLY A 307 -10.28 -7.67 10.72
N ASP A 308 -10.76 -8.86 10.32
CA ASP A 308 -11.29 -9.15 8.99
C ASP A 308 -10.40 -8.96 7.74
N TRP A 309 -9.23 -9.60 7.70
CA TRP A 309 -8.66 -9.96 6.39
C TRP A 309 -8.16 -11.40 6.32
N LYS A 310 -9.07 -12.35 6.56
CA LYS A 310 -8.82 -13.76 6.25
C LYS A 310 -8.58 -13.89 4.75
N LEU A 311 -7.37 -14.33 4.37
CA LEU A 311 -7.03 -14.75 3.02
C LEU A 311 -8.13 -15.66 2.46
N LYS A 312 -8.98 -15.16 1.56
CA LYS A 312 -9.57 -16.05 0.55
C LYS A 312 -8.49 -16.22 -0.51
N THR A 313 -7.84 -17.37 -0.47
CA THR A 313 -6.79 -17.79 -1.39
C THR A 313 -7.23 -17.52 -2.83
N ILE A 314 -6.58 -16.56 -3.49
CA ILE A 314 -6.73 -16.36 -4.94
C ILE A 314 -6.14 -17.61 -5.58
N LYS A 315 -6.99 -18.44 -6.19
CA LYS A 315 -6.55 -19.59 -6.97
C LYS A 315 -5.71 -19.06 -8.13
N LYS A 316 -4.40 -19.28 -8.09
CA LYS A 316 -3.56 -19.10 -9.29
C LYS A 316 -4.11 -20.00 -10.37
N SER A 317 -4.65 -19.43 -11.45
CA SER A 317 -4.91 -20.19 -12.66
C SER A 317 -3.56 -20.75 -13.13
N ALA A 318 -3.53 -22.06 -13.34
CA ALA A 318 -2.33 -22.74 -13.79
C ALA A 318 -1.93 -22.19 -15.17
N ARG A 319 -0.65 -21.87 -15.35
CA ARG A 319 -0.07 -21.63 -16.68
C ARG A 319 -0.31 -22.88 -17.55
N PRO A 320 -0.71 -22.72 -18.83
CA PRO A 320 -0.59 -23.81 -19.78
C PRO A 320 0.88 -24.22 -19.85
N LYS A 321 1.17 -25.52 -19.72
CA LYS A 321 2.50 -26.04 -20.00
C LYS A 321 2.73 -25.97 -21.51
N ASP A 322 3.82 -25.33 -21.91
CA ASP A 322 4.43 -25.55 -23.22
C ASP A 322 4.87 -27.01 -23.30
N GLU A 323 4.27 -27.77 -24.20
CA GLU A 323 4.79 -29.08 -24.63
C GLU A 323 5.44 -28.91 -26.00
N SER A 324 6.76 -28.91 -26.00
CA SER A 324 7.58 -29.09 -27.19
C SER A 324 7.86 -30.59 -27.40
N ASN A 325 7.41 -31.10 -28.55
CA ASN A 325 7.89 -32.22 -29.37
C ASN A 325 8.33 -33.54 -28.71
N GLU A 326 7.63 -34.63 -29.06
CA GLU A 326 8.23 -35.91 -29.46
C GLU A 326 7.41 -36.55 -30.61
N ASP A 327 8.13 -37.11 -31.59
CA ASP A 327 7.66 -37.73 -32.83
C ASP A 327 6.85 -39.02 -32.62
N GLY A 328 5.90 -39.31 -33.52
CA GLY A 328 5.24 -40.62 -33.61
C GLY A 328 4.04 -40.73 -34.57
N ASP A 329 4.31 -41.23 -35.77
CA ASP A 329 3.46 -41.84 -36.81
C ASP A 329 1.90 -41.83 -36.75
N VAL A 330 1.34 -41.17 -37.77
CA VAL A 330 0.18 -41.49 -38.63
C VAL A 330 -0.95 -42.42 -38.12
N LYS A 331 -2.18 -41.87 -38.10
CA LYS A 331 -3.36 -42.45 -38.80
C LYS A 331 -4.49 -41.46 -39.00
N ALA A 332 -4.82 -41.23 -40.28
CA ALA A 332 -5.91 -40.37 -40.74
C ALA A 332 -7.30 -40.89 -40.35
N LYS A 333 -8.19 -39.98 -39.91
CA LYS A 333 -9.65 -40.11 -40.09
C LYS A 333 -10.27 -38.74 -40.38
N LYS A 334 -10.93 -38.68 -41.55
CA LYS A 334 -11.80 -37.63 -42.09
C LYS A 334 -12.83 -37.14 -41.06
N ILE A 335 -13.04 -35.82 -40.98
CA ILE A 335 -14.32 -35.22 -40.61
C ILE A 335 -14.65 -34.13 -41.63
N LYS A 336 -15.89 -34.19 -42.14
CA LYS A 336 -16.45 -33.39 -43.22
C LYS A 336 -16.63 -31.92 -42.82
N MET A 337 -16.34 -31.02 -43.76
CA MET A 337 -16.89 -29.67 -43.82
C MET A 337 -18.33 -29.74 -44.36
N GLU A 338 -19.25 -29.00 -43.75
CA GLU A 338 -20.48 -28.56 -44.42
C GLU A 338 -20.62 -27.05 -44.23
N ASP A 339 -20.55 -26.35 -45.36
CA ASP A 339 -20.95 -24.96 -45.53
C ASP A 339 -22.48 -24.88 -45.67
N SER A 340 -23.10 -23.84 -45.12
CA SER A 340 -24.32 -23.29 -45.70
C SER A 340 -24.51 -21.82 -45.30
N PHE A 341 -24.71 -20.98 -46.31
CA PHE A 341 -24.80 -19.53 -46.28
C PHE A 341 -26.27 -19.10 -46.49
N THR A 342 -26.79 -18.23 -45.60
CA THR A 342 -27.77 -17.09 -45.74
C THR A 342 -29.15 -17.32 -46.42
N PRO A 343 -30.16 -16.38 -46.39
CA PRO A 343 -30.13 -14.96 -46.00
C PRO A 343 -31.35 -14.33 -45.25
N ALA A 344 -31.11 -13.09 -44.79
CA ALA A 344 -32.03 -11.94 -44.62
C ALA A 344 -33.27 -12.04 -43.70
N GLY A 345 -33.39 -11.08 -42.78
CA GLY A 345 -34.62 -10.82 -42.03
C GLY A 345 -34.47 -9.74 -40.95
N THR A 346 -34.71 -8.48 -41.34
CA THR A 346 -34.89 -7.29 -40.50
C THR A 346 -36.05 -7.47 -39.51
N VAL A 347 -35.89 -7.16 -38.21
CA VAL A 347 -36.98 -6.66 -37.35
C VAL A 347 -36.44 -5.66 -36.31
N LYS A 348 -37.28 -4.66 -36.07
CA LYS A 348 -37.16 -3.36 -35.40
C LYS A 348 -36.89 -3.39 -33.88
N CYS A 349 -36.39 -2.24 -33.41
CA CYS A 349 -36.47 -1.74 -32.05
C CYS A 349 -37.90 -1.74 -31.50
N GLU A 350 -38.04 -2.04 -30.21
CA GLU A 350 -39.06 -1.41 -29.37
C GLU A 350 -38.46 -0.94 -28.03
N THR A 351 -38.63 0.35 -27.81
CA THR A 351 -38.52 1.13 -26.58
C THR A 351 -39.42 0.59 -25.46
N VAL A 352 -38.94 0.58 -24.21
CA VAL A 352 -39.80 0.60 -23.02
C VAL A 352 -39.55 1.89 -22.27
N LYS A 353 -40.65 2.61 -22.02
CA LYS A 353 -40.73 3.90 -21.32
C LYS A 353 -40.66 3.71 -19.81
N GLU A 354 -40.12 4.73 -19.15
CA GLU A 354 -40.35 5.06 -17.74
C GLU A 354 -41.84 5.32 -17.47
N GLU A 355 -42.32 4.95 -16.28
CA GLU A 355 -43.24 5.78 -15.49
C GLU A 355 -43.35 5.28 -14.03
N ASP A 356 -43.55 6.25 -13.15
CA ASP A 356 -43.48 6.28 -11.69
C ASP A 356 -44.47 5.37 -10.92
N VAL A 357 -44.05 4.90 -9.73
CA VAL A 357 -44.94 4.75 -8.56
C VAL A 357 -44.23 5.11 -7.25
N SER A 358 -44.56 6.31 -6.78
CA SER A 358 -44.71 6.85 -5.41
C SER A 358 -44.24 6.08 -4.16
N GLN A 359 -43.54 6.85 -3.32
CA GLN A 359 -43.76 7.09 -1.89
C GLN A 359 -43.95 5.90 -0.93
N VAL A 360 -42.96 5.68 -0.05
CA VAL A 360 -43.23 5.38 1.36
C VAL A 360 -42.26 6.20 2.23
N LYS A 361 -42.81 7.12 3.02
CA LYS A 361 -42.19 7.82 4.16
C LYS A 361 -43.07 7.59 5.37
N CYS A 362 -42.52 7.03 6.45
CA CYS A 362 -42.76 7.28 7.88
C CYS A 362 -42.22 6.08 8.68
N GLY A 363 -41.65 6.23 9.87
CA GLY A 363 -41.64 7.40 10.72
C GLY A 363 -40.64 7.29 11.87
N SER A 364 -40.44 8.45 12.47
CA SER A 364 -39.66 8.76 13.66
C SER A 364 -40.23 8.07 14.90
N ILE A 365 -39.35 7.73 15.85
CA ILE A 365 -39.68 7.62 17.26
C ILE A 365 -38.60 8.40 18.03
N GLU A 366 -38.99 9.53 18.58
CA GLU A 366 -38.37 10.15 19.76
C GLU A 366 -39.10 9.63 21.00
N GLU A 367 -38.37 9.30 22.07
CA GLU A 367 -38.45 10.04 23.35
C GLU A 367 -37.72 9.32 24.50
N SER A 368 -37.01 10.14 25.29
CA SER A 368 -36.65 9.99 26.72
C SER A 368 -35.66 8.86 27.08
N GLY A 369 -34.58 9.07 27.84
CA GLY A 369 -34.27 10.07 28.85
C GLY A 369 -34.12 9.36 30.20
N HIS A 370 -32.89 9.09 30.67
CA HIS A 370 -32.49 9.11 32.08
C HIS A 370 -31.00 8.79 32.25
N ALA A 371 -30.32 9.65 33.02
CA ALA A 371 -28.97 9.42 33.53
C ALA A 371 -29.04 8.60 34.82
N SER A 372 -28.14 7.63 34.99
CA SER A 372 -27.66 7.22 36.31
C SER A 372 -26.31 6.52 36.19
N SER A 373 -25.37 7.03 36.96
CA SER A 373 -24.12 6.41 37.36
C SER A 373 -24.34 5.05 38.03
N LYS A 374 -23.41 4.10 37.84
CA LYS A 374 -22.67 3.39 38.91
C LYS A 374 -21.80 2.23 38.38
N GLU A 375 -20.58 2.25 38.89
CA GLU A 375 -19.75 1.12 39.35
C GLU A 375 -19.34 0.01 38.39
N VAL A 376 -18.03 0.07 38.09
CA VAL A 376 -17.16 -1.00 37.61
C VAL A 376 -17.12 -2.15 38.63
N THR A 377 -17.45 -3.35 38.18
CA THR A 377 -17.03 -4.59 38.84
C THR A 377 -16.25 -5.45 37.84
N SER A 378 -14.97 -5.66 38.15
CA SER A 378 -14.04 -6.51 37.42
C SER A 378 -14.42 -7.97 37.61
N SER A 379 -14.70 -8.68 36.51
CA SER A 379 -14.79 -10.14 36.49
C SER A 379 -13.70 -10.68 35.57
N ILE A 380 -12.69 -11.30 36.17
CA ILE A 380 -11.66 -12.06 35.47
C ILE A 380 -12.28 -13.39 35.06
N THR A 381 -12.51 -13.58 33.77
CA THR A 381 -12.90 -14.89 33.22
C THR A 381 -11.68 -15.51 32.55
N VAL A 382 -11.09 -16.50 33.22
CA VAL A 382 -10.14 -17.44 32.62
C VAL A 382 -10.95 -18.36 31.71
N LEU A 383 -10.74 -18.27 30.39
CA LEU A 383 -11.28 -19.23 29.44
C LEU A 383 -10.17 -20.19 29.02
N GLU A 384 -10.23 -21.40 29.58
CA GLU A 384 -9.59 -22.60 29.09
C GLU A 384 -10.08 -22.91 27.67
N CYS A 385 -9.17 -23.22 26.75
CA CYS A 385 -9.51 -23.73 25.42
C CYS A 385 -9.25 -25.26 25.39
N PRO A 386 -10.28 -26.08 25.10
CA PRO A 386 -10.19 -27.54 25.20
C PRO A 386 -9.55 -28.20 23.98
N LEU A 387 -8.81 -29.26 24.26
CA LEU A 387 -8.34 -30.28 23.33
C LEU A 387 -9.51 -30.88 22.51
N VAL A 388 -9.32 -31.01 21.19
CA VAL A 388 -9.93 -32.08 20.40
C VAL A 388 -8.85 -32.72 19.52
N ALA A 389 -8.68 -34.02 19.73
CA ALA A 389 -7.83 -34.92 18.96
C ALA A 389 -8.67 -35.80 18.03
N ARG A 390 -7.95 -36.50 17.10
CA ARG A 390 -8.30 -37.66 16.22
C ARG A 390 -8.55 -37.28 14.75
N ASN A 391 -7.90 -37.87 13.74
CA ASN A 391 -7.47 -39.25 13.44
C ASN A 391 -6.06 -39.30 12.75
N CYS A 392 -5.11 -40.20 13.12
CA CYS A 392 -4.80 -41.56 12.57
C CYS A 392 -4.41 -41.57 11.06
N LEU A 393 -3.37 -42.22 10.52
CA LEU A 393 -2.32 -43.20 10.89
C LEU A 393 -1.25 -43.17 9.75
N ASP A 394 0.06 -43.27 10.01
CA ASP A 394 1.03 -44.34 9.61
C ASP A 394 2.41 -43.64 9.52
N GLU A 395 3.61 -44.17 9.79
CA GLU A 395 4.16 -45.48 10.14
C GLU A 395 5.59 -45.23 10.71
N ALA A 396 6.03 -46.14 11.60
CA ALA A 396 7.40 -46.60 11.89
C ALA A 396 8.60 -45.60 12.00
N CYS A 397 9.18 -45.50 13.22
CA CYS A 397 10.62 -45.80 13.43
C CYS A 397 11.00 -45.88 14.93
N SER A 398 11.20 -47.11 15.41
CA SER A 398 12.26 -47.61 16.32
C SER A 398 12.92 -46.70 17.38
N SER A 399 12.57 -47.02 18.64
CA SER A 399 13.48 -47.42 19.74
C SER A 399 14.76 -46.62 20.05
N VAL A 400 14.78 -45.92 21.20
CA VAL A 400 15.81 -46.03 22.26
C VAL A 400 15.17 -45.68 23.61
N ALA A 401 15.51 -46.44 24.65
CA ALA A 401 14.92 -46.43 25.98
C ALA A 401 15.80 -45.71 27.04
N LEU A 402 15.17 -45.43 28.20
CA LEU A 402 15.72 -45.26 29.56
C LEU A 402 16.45 -43.94 29.92
N ASN A 403 15.82 -43.04 30.70
CA ASN A 403 15.79 -43.06 32.18
C ASN A 403 15.12 -41.79 32.77
N PRO A 404 14.44 -41.87 33.94
CA PRO A 404 13.81 -40.74 34.61
C PRO A 404 14.70 -40.16 35.73
N CYS A 405 14.71 -38.83 35.89
CA CYS A 405 15.15 -38.17 37.11
C CYS A 405 14.18 -37.05 37.50
N THR A 406 13.26 -37.39 38.39
CA THR A 406 12.63 -36.51 39.37
C THR A 406 13.68 -35.90 40.30
N ILE A 407 13.56 -34.62 40.68
CA ILE A 407 13.52 -34.16 42.09
C ILE A 407 13.43 -32.61 42.23
N HIS A 408 12.42 -32.23 43.05
CA HIS A 408 12.22 -31.11 43.97
C HIS A 408 12.19 -29.61 43.56
N CYS A 409 10.97 -29.07 43.65
CA CYS A 409 10.67 -27.77 44.26
C CYS A 409 11.02 -27.72 45.77
N GLN A 410 11.67 -26.63 46.17
CA GLN A 410 11.53 -25.92 47.46
C GLN A 410 11.84 -24.45 47.14
N SER A 411 11.25 -23.42 47.71
CA SER A 411 10.09 -23.17 48.59
C SER A 411 9.91 -21.66 48.56
#